data_AF-A0A368XE80-F1
#
_entry.id   AF-A0A368XE80-F1
#
_cell.length_a   1.000
_cell.length_b   1.000
_cell.length_c   1.000
_cell.angle_alpha   90.00
_cell.angle_beta   90.00
_cell.angle_gamma   90.00
#
_symmetry.space_group_name_H-M   'P 1'
#
loop_
_entity.id
_entity.type
_entity.pdbx_description
1 polymer ?
#
loop_
_entity_poly.entity_id
_entity_poly.type
_entity_poly.pdbx_seq_one_letter_code
_entity_poly.pdbx_strand_id
1 'polypeptide(L)' 'MIDVPWKIFSQTGDIEAYLLMKEIEESFELNENKDHEDELEDTHL' A
#
# COMPACT_ATOMS: atom_id res chain seq x y z
N MET A 1 3.14 10.34 1.12
CA MET A 1 1.70 10.21 0.83
C MET A 1 0.90 10.81 1.96
N ILE A 2 -0.27 11.38 1.66
CA ILE A 2 -1.23 11.74 2.71
C ILE A 2 -1.87 10.43 3.17
N ASP A 3 -1.87 10.17 4.46
CA ASP A 3 -2.34 8.90 5.03
C ASP A 3 -3.88 8.90 5.06
N VAL A 4 -4.49 8.68 3.88
CA VAL A 4 -5.95 8.74 3.67
C VAL A 4 -6.70 7.77 4.58
N PRO A 5 -6.27 6.50 4.75
CA PRO A 5 -6.95 5.57 5.66
C PRO A 5 -6.94 6.10 7.10
N TRP A 6 -5.78 6.58 7.58
CA TRP A 6 -5.65 7.15 8.92
C TRP A 6 -6.54 8.39 9.10
N LYS A 7 -6.63 9.25 8.08
CA LYS A 7 -7.49 10.44 8.14
C LYS A 7 -8.95 10.08 8.31
N ILE A 8 -9.44 9.06 7.61
CA ILE A 8 -10.85 8.65 7.70
C ILE A 8 -11.13 8.03 9.06
N PHE A 9 -10.26 7.14 9.54
CA PHE A 9 -10.38 6.57 10.89
C PHE A 9 -10.37 7.66 11.97
N SER A 10 -9.45 8.63 11.88
CA SER A 10 -9.34 9.72 12.87
C SER A 10 -10.59 10.60 12.96
N GLN A 11 -11.41 10.63 11.90
CA GLN A 11 -12.62 11.44 11.83
C GLN A 11 -13.88 10.65 12.21
N THR A 12 -13.97 9.39 11.80
CA THR A 12 -15.20 8.59 11.94
C THR A 12 -15.11 7.53 13.03
N GLY A 13 -13.90 7.11 13.42
CA GLY A 13 -13.67 5.95 14.27
C GLY A 13 -14.08 4.62 13.62
N ASP A 14 -14.37 4.61 12.31
CA ASP A 14 -14.82 3.44 11.59
C ASP A 14 -13.63 2.54 11.21
N ILE A 15 -13.48 1.45 11.95
CA ILE A 15 -12.39 0.49 11.77
C ILE A 15 -12.57 -0.36 10.50
N GLU A 16 -13.81 -0.62 10.06
CA GLU A 16 -14.07 -1.42 8.88
C GLU A 16 -13.66 -0.65 7.62
N ALA A 17 -14.02 0.63 7.55
CA ALA A 17 -13.60 1.52 6.47
C ALA A 17 -12.07 1.71 6.41
N TYR A 18 -11.41 1.80 7.57
CA TYR A 18 -9.95 1.87 7.65
C TYR A 18 -9.28 0.64 7.05
N LEU A 19 -9.69 -0.56 7.47
CA LEU A 19 -9.11 -1.82 7.01
C LEU A 19 -9.32 -2.01 5.51
N LEU A 20 -10.51 -1.71 5.00
CA LEU A 20 -10.81 -1.78 3.56
C LEU A 20 -9.89 -0.87 2.75
N MET A 21 -9.70 0.38 3.18
CA MET A 21 -8.81 1.30 2.47
C MET A 21 -7.34 0.91 2.59
N LYS A 22 -6.93 0.33 3.71
CA LYS A 22 -5.56 -0.15 3.90
C LYS A 22 -5.25 -1.34 3.00
N GLU A 23 -6.17 -2.28 2.84
CA GLU A 23 -6.03 -3.41 1.91
C GLU A 23 -5.89 -2.94 0.46
N ILE A 24 -6.66 -1.92 0.07
CA ILE A 24 -6.56 -1.31 -1.26
C ILE A 24 -5.19 -0.63 -1.44
N GLU A 25 -4.75 0.18 -0.47
CA GLU A 25 -3.45 0.85 -0.52
C GLU A 25 -2.29 -0.15 -0.62
N GLU A 26 -2.30 -1.22 0.18
CA GLU A 26 -1.34 -2.32 0.10
C GLU A 26 -1.38 -3.02 -1.27
N SER A 27 -2.56 -3.20 -1.85
CA SER A 27 -2.70 -3.82 -3.18
C SER A 27 -2.07 -2.98 -4.30
N PHE A 28 -2.09 -1.64 -4.17
CA PHE A 28 -1.43 -0.74 -5.10
C PHE A 28 0.08 -0.70 -4.88
N GLU A 29 0.52 -0.61 -3.62
CA GLU A 29 1.95 -0.62 -3.27
C GLU A 29 2.63 -1.93 -3.73
N LEU A 30 1.97 -3.08 -3.58
CA LEU A 30 2.49 -4.37 -4.06
C LEU A 30 2.61 -4.44 -5.59
N ASN A 31 1.85 -3.64 -6.33
CA ASN A 31 1.94 -3.59 -7.78
C ASN A 31 3.03 -2.61 -8.24
N GLU A 32 3.19 -1.48 -7.54
CA GLU A 32 4.28 -0.52 -7.80
C GLU A 32 5.66 -1.10 -7.46
N ASN A 33 5.76 -1.95 -6.43
CA ASN A 33 7.04 -2.59 -6.07
C ASN A 33 7.46 -3.72 -7.04
N LYS A 34 6.54 -4.29 -7.83
CA LYS A 34 6.89 -5.31 -8.85
C LYS A 34 7.64 -4.72 -10.03
N ASP A 35 7.43 -3.45 -10.36
CA ASP A 35 8.19 -2.76 -11.40
C ASP A 35 9.63 -2.42 -10.96
N HIS A 36 9.99 -2.62 -9.69
CA HIS A 36 11.31 -2.31 -9.15
C HIS A 36 12.18 -3.54 -8.78
N GLU A 37 11.63 -4.75 -8.80
CA GLU A 37 12.39 -5.98 -8.45
C GLU A 37 13.05 -6.67 -9.66
N ASP A 38 12.64 -6.38 -10.90
CA ASP A 38 13.20 -6.99 -12.12
C ASP A 38 14.61 -6.50 -12.50
N GLU A 39 15.18 -5.49 -11.82
CA GLU A 39 16.54 -4.97 -12.11
C GLU A 39 17.66 -5.58 -11.24
N LEU A 40 17.36 -6.43 -10.26
CA LEU A 40 18.36 -6.98 -9.33
C LEU A 40 18.74 -8.45 -9.54
N GLU A 41 18.15 -9.14 -10.52
CA GLU A 41 18.41 -10.56 -10.80
C GLU A 41 19.51 -10.83 -11.85
N ASP A 42 20.15 -9.80 -12.43
CA ASP A 42 21.12 -9.95 -13.53
C ASP A 42 22.61 -9.87 -13.12
N THR A 43 22.93 -9.94 -11.81
CA THR A 43 24.33 -9.97 -11.33
C THR A 43 24.63 -11.16 -10.40
N HIS A 44 24.42 -12.39 -10.88
CA HIS A 44 25.19 -13.54 -10.39
C HIS A 44 25.36 -14.58 -11.51
N LEU A 45 26.43 -14.40 -12.28
CA LEU A 45 26.98 -15.36 -13.25
C LEU A 45 27.85 -16.41 -12.51
#